data_AF-A0A7V4LGG7-F1
#
_entry.id   AF-A0A7V4LGG7-F1
#
_cell.length_a   1.000
_cell.length_b   1.000
_cell.length_c   1.000
_cell.angle_alpha   90.00
_cell.angle_beta   90.00
_cell.angle_gamma   90.00
#
_symmetry.space_group_name_H-M   'P 1'
#
loop_
_entity.id
_entity.type
_entity.pdbx_description
1 polymer ?
#
loop_
_entity_poly.entity_id
_entity_poly.type
_entity_poly.pdbx_seq_one_letter_code
_entity_poly.pdbx_strand_id
1 'polypeptide(L)'
;MQNRNGIDRHVRLGLGAGHVILGIGLALVPLVALRARYLPVDLTLGVVATLLAGSGAALLCGLRQAPLFARVSAAVALVAGLAFTTALIWTAAYLKGIYGDLGRGASAFFTLLVFTVLPYLVVYPGLALTLLRPAAAAPAAAETAPPPAAAPEPDAQAGDPKAAADTGARHDAPEKDDRRPA
;
A
#
# COMPACT_ATOMS: atom_id res chain seq x y z
N MET A 1 0.24 4.09 21.87
CA MET A 1 -0.08 3.08 20.84
C MET A 1 0.55 3.50 19.51
N GLN A 2 1.75 2.99 19.20
CA GLN A 2 2.37 3.17 17.89
C GLN A 2 1.68 2.25 16.88
N ASN A 3 1.12 2.85 15.83
CA ASN A 3 0.39 2.15 14.79
C ASN A 3 1.39 1.27 14.01
N ARG A 4 1.24 -0.07 14.08
CA ARG A 4 2.13 -1.08 13.46
C ARG A 4 2.39 -0.90 11.96
N ASN A 5 1.67 0.00 11.29
CA ASN A 5 1.75 0.22 9.86
C ASN A 5 2.73 1.35 9.46
N GLY A 6 3.34 2.08 10.39
CA GLY A 6 4.38 3.07 10.10
C GLY A 6 3.98 4.27 9.22
N ILE A 7 2.71 4.40 8.83
CA ILE A 7 2.23 5.52 8.02
C ILE A 7 2.07 6.76 8.90
N ASP A 8 2.76 7.84 8.54
CA ASP A 8 2.66 9.13 9.21
C ASP A 8 1.23 9.64 9.24
N ARG A 9 0.84 10.22 10.38
CA ARG A 9 -0.51 10.77 10.61
C ARG A 9 -0.88 11.79 9.53
N HIS A 10 0.07 12.62 9.11
CA HIS A 10 -0.13 13.64 8.08
C HIS A 10 -0.42 13.03 6.71
N VAL A 11 0.31 11.99 6.32
CA VAL A 11 0.08 11.25 5.07
C VAL A 11 -1.31 10.62 5.08
N ARG A 12 -1.71 10.00 6.20
CA ARG A 12 -3.05 9.39 6.34
C ARG A 12 -4.16 10.42 6.21
N LEU A 13 -4.01 11.58 6.85
CA LEU A 13 -5.00 12.67 6.77
C LEU A 13 -5.08 13.27 5.38
N GLY A 14 -3.95 13.55 4.74
CA GLY A 14 -3.91 14.09 3.37
C GLY A 14 -4.52 13.14 2.34
N LEU A 15 -4.20 11.85 2.46
CA LEU A 15 -4.73 10.82 1.55
C LEU A 15 -6.23 10.58 1.78
N GLY A 16 -6.68 10.55 3.04
CA GLY A 16 -8.10 10.45 3.39
C GLY A 16 -8.91 11.65 2.88
N ALA A 17 -8.44 12.87 3.13
CA ALA A 17 -9.09 14.10 2.67
C ALA A 17 -9.17 14.16 1.13
N GLY A 18 -8.08 13.81 0.45
CA GLY A 18 -8.07 13.77 -1.02
C GLY A 18 -9.06 12.77 -1.60
N HIS A 19 -9.19 11.57 -1.02
CA HIS A 19 -10.21 10.60 -1.46
C HIS A 19 -11.64 11.11 -1.28
N VAL A 20 -11.92 11.78 -0.15
CA VAL A 20 -13.25 12.39 0.09
C VAL A 20 -13.53 13.49 -0.92
N ILE A 21 -12.60 14.43 -1.12
CA ILE A 21 -12.77 15.55 -2.06
C ILE A 21 -12.98 15.02 -3.48
N LEU A 22 -12.15 14.07 -3.92
CA LEU A 22 -12.24 13.50 -5.26
C LEU A 22 -13.54 12.70 -5.44
N GLY A 23 -13.94 11.92 -4.44
CA GLY A 23 -15.19 11.16 -4.45
C GLY A 23 -16.42 12.06 -4.54
N ILE A 24 -16.48 13.13 -3.74
CA ILE A 24 -17.56 14.12 -3.79
C ILE A 24 -17.56 14.85 -5.14
N GLY A 25 -16.39 15.29 -5.62
CA GLY A 25 -16.24 15.94 -6.91
C GLY A 25 -16.78 15.06 -8.04
N LEU A 26 -16.38 13.79 -8.09
CA LEU A 26 -16.90 12.82 -9.07
C LEU A 26 -18.42 12.65 -8.98
N ALA A 27 -18.99 12.59 -7.77
CA ALA A 27 -20.43 12.44 -7.58
C ALA A 27 -21.23 13.67 -8.05
N LEU A 28 -20.64 14.86 -7.96
CA LEU A 28 -21.29 16.11 -8.40
C LEU A 28 -21.28 16.27 -9.93
N VAL A 29 -20.28 15.75 -10.63
CA VAL A 29 -20.19 15.83 -12.10
C VAL A 29 -21.47 15.39 -12.82
N PRO A 30 -22.00 14.16 -12.60
CA PRO A 30 -23.21 13.73 -13.29
C PRO A 30 -24.45 14.55 -12.89
N LEU A 31 -24.49 15.07 -11.66
CA LEU A 31 -25.63 15.89 -11.19
C LEU A 31 -25.69 17.27 -11.87
N VAL A 32 -24.53 17.86 -12.17
CA VAL A 32 -24.44 19.23 -12.72
C VAL A 32 -24.27 19.23 -14.24
N ALA A 33 -23.43 18.35 -14.78
CA ALA A 33 -23.03 18.39 -16.19
C ALA A 33 -23.91 17.54 -17.12
N LEU A 34 -24.48 16.44 -16.63
CA LEU A 34 -25.24 15.49 -17.45
C LEU A 34 -26.75 15.67 -17.27
N ARG A 35 -27.31 16.58 -18.07
CA ARG A 35 -28.77 16.73 -18.15
C ARG A 35 -29.43 15.53 -18.84
N ALA A 36 -28.72 14.91 -19.79
CA ALA A 36 -29.08 13.62 -20.38
C ALA A 36 -28.42 12.50 -19.58
N ARG A 37 -29.22 11.78 -18.79
CA ARG A 37 -28.72 10.69 -17.92
C ARG A 37 -28.36 9.48 -18.76
N TYR A 38 -27.10 9.10 -18.74
CA TYR A 38 -26.61 7.88 -19.38
C TYR A 38 -26.20 6.89 -18.29
N LEU A 39 -27.15 6.01 -17.97
CA LEU A 39 -27.10 5.10 -16.82
C LEU A 39 -25.77 4.34 -16.67
N PRO A 40 -25.13 3.81 -17.75
CA PRO A 40 -23.84 3.13 -17.61
C PRO A 40 -22.70 4.03 -17.11
N VAL A 41 -22.67 5.30 -17.53
CA VAL A 41 -21.66 6.27 -17.09
C VAL A 41 -21.97 6.75 -15.68
N ASP A 42 -23.25 7.00 -15.37
CA ASP A 42 -23.67 7.42 -14.03
C ASP A 42 -23.38 6.34 -12.98
N LEU A 43 -23.61 5.07 -13.32
CA LEU A 43 -23.37 3.94 -12.42
C LEU A 43 -21.88 3.72 -12.17
N THR A 44 -21.05 3.79 -13.21
CA THR A 44 -19.59 3.66 -13.07
C THR A 44 -19.00 4.81 -12.26
N LEU A 45 -19.40 6.06 -12.53
CA LEU A 45 -19.01 7.22 -11.73
C LEU A 45 -19.48 7.11 -10.28
N GLY A 46 -20.72 6.69 -10.05
CA GLY A 46 -21.29 6.52 -8.71
C GLY A 46 -20.56 5.46 -7.89
N VAL A 47 -20.22 4.32 -8.49
CA VAL A 47 -19.44 3.26 -7.83
C VAL A 47 -18.05 3.79 -7.47
N VAL A 48 -17.34 4.41 -8.40
CA VAL A 48 -16.00 4.96 -8.13
C VAL A 48 -16.08 6.04 -7.03
N ALA A 49 -17.02 6.97 -7.13
CA ALA A 49 -17.23 8.04 -6.15
C ALA A 49 -17.50 7.51 -4.74
N THR A 50 -18.38 6.52 -4.60
CA THR A 50 -18.71 5.91 -3.31
C THR A 50 -17.55 5.12 -2.72
N LEU A 51 -16.77 4.39 -3.54
CA LEU A 51 -15.55 3.72 -3.10
C LEU A 51 -14.50 4.71 -2.59
N LEU A 52 -14.28 5.82 -3.29
CA LEU A 52 -13.35 6.86 -2.85
C LEU A 52 -13.83 7.53 -1.56
N ALA A 53 -15.07 8.00 -1.52
CA ALA A 53 -15.61 8.67 -0.34
C ALA A 53 -15.62 7.74 0.88
N GLY A 54 -16.05 6.48 0.70
CA GLY A 54 -16.06 5.48 1.77
C GLY A 54 -14.66 5.13 2.29
N SER A 55 -13.70 4.94 1.39
CA SER A 55 -12.30 4.68 1.79
C SER A 55 -11.63 5.88 2.47
N GLY A 56 -11.91 7.10 2.01
CA GLY A 56 -11.46 8.33 2.64
C GLY A 56 -12.04 8.51 4.05
N ALA A 57 -13.35 8.29 4.22
CA ALA A 57 -14.00 8.30 5.52
C ALA A 57 -13.40 7.25 6.46
N ALA A 58 -13.17 6.02 5.98
CA ALA A 58 -12.53 4.96 6.76
C ALA A 58 -11.13 5.34 7.25
N LEU A 59 -10.33 6.01 6.41
CA LEU A 59 -9.00 6.53 6.77
C LEU A 59 -9.06 7.62 7.84
N LEU A 60 -10.05 8.52 7.74
CA LEU A 60 -10.27 9.60 8.70
C LEU A 60 -10.74 9.05 10.06
N CYS A 61 -11.64 8.06 10.06
CA CYS A 61 -12.08 7.36 11.26
C CYS A 61 -11.02 6.43 11.88
N GLY A 62 -9.89 6.19 11.19
CA GLY A 62 -8.79 5.37 11.70
C GLY A 62 -9.12 3.87 11.80
N LEU A 63 -10.01 3.36 10.93
CA LEU A 63 -10.36 1.94 10.92
C LEU A 63 -9.15 1.06 10.61
N ARG A 64 -9.05 -0.10 11.28
CA ARG A 64 -7.92 -1.03 11.11
C ARG A 64 -7.80 -1.58 9.68
N GLN A 65 -8.92 -1.68 8.97
CA GLN A 65 -9.00 -2.13 7.57
C GLN A 65 -8.91 -0.99 6.54
N ALA A 66 -8.86 0.28 6.99
CA ALA A 66 -8.81 1.45 6.11
C ALA A 66 -7.72 1.40 5.02
N PRO A 67 -6.47 0.96 5.26
CA PRO A 67 -5.46 0.95 4.21
C PRO A 67 -5.79 -0.05 3.09
N LEU A 68 -6.51 -1.14 3.39
CA LEU A 68 -6.89 -2.14 2.40
C LEU A 68 -7.99 -1.57 1.48
N PHE A 69 -9.01 -0.94 2.07
CA PHE A 69 -10.05 -0.25 1.31
C PHE A 69 -9.49 0.89 0.45
N ALA A 70 -8.56 1.69 0.99
CA ALA A 70 -7.92 2.78 0.25
C ALA A 70 -7.08 2.29 -0.93
N ARG A 71 -6.41 1.14 -0.80
CA ARG A 71 -5.69 0.54 -1.94
C ARG A 71 -6.64 0.03 -3.02
N VAL A 72 -7.71 -0.66 -2.63
CA VAL A 72 -8.69 -1.18 -3.59
C VAL A 72 -9.39 -0.02 -4.31
N SER A 73 -9.83 1.01 -3.58
CA SER A 73 -10.45 2.19 -4.20
C SER A 73 -9.48 2.93 -5.11
N ALA A 74 -8.22 3.15 -4.70
CA ALA A 74 -7.21 3.79 -5.54
C ALA A 74 -6.90 2.95 -6.80
N ALA A 75 -6.82 1.62 -6.70
CA ALA A 75 -6.62 0.74 -7.86
C ALA A 75 -7.80 0.81 -8.83
N VAL A 76 -9.03 0.74 -8.33
CA VAL A 76 -10.24 0.87 -9.16
C VAL A 76 -10.29 2.25 -9.83
N ALA A 77 -10.00 3.31 -9.08
CA ALA A 77 -9.94 4.68 -9.59
C ALA A 77 -8.90 4.83 -10.69
N LEU A 78 -7.71 4.24 -10.50
CA LEU A 78 -6.63 4.29 -11.48
C LEU A 78 -7.02 3.57 -12.78
N VAL A 79 -7.61 2.38 -12.69
CA VAL A 79 -8.07 1.62 -13.87
C VAL A 79 -9.16 2.39 -14.60
N ALA A 80 -10.16 2.91 -13.88
CA ALA A 80 -11.22 3.72 -14.47
C ALA A 80 -10.68 5.01 -15.11
N GLY A 81 -9.75 5.68 -14.43
CA GLY A 81 -9.07 6.88 -14.88
C GLY A 81 -8.26 6.67 -16.15
N LEU A 82 -7.50 5.57 -16.24
CA LEU A 82 -6.77 5.17 -17.42
C LEU A 82 -7.73 4.88 -18.58
N ALA A 83 -8.76 4.06 -18.36
CA ALA A 83 -9.74 3.74 -19.39
C ALA A 83 -10.44 5.00 -19.94
N PHE A 84 -10.85 5.90 -19.04
CA PHE A 84 -11.47 7.17 -19.42
C PHE A 84 -10.50 8.06 -20.21
N THR A 85 -9.26 8.20 -19.74
CA THR A 85 -8.24 9.02 -20.42
C THR A 85 -7.93 8.46 -21.81
N THR A 86 -7.80 7.14 -21.95
CA THR A 86 -7.63 6.46 -23.24
C THR A 86 -8.81 6.75 -24.18
N ALA A 87 -10.05 6.71 -23.68
CA ALA A 87 -11.23 7.04 -24.46
C ALA A 87 -11.22 8.50 -24.95
N LEU A 88 -10.79 9.46 -24.12
CA LEU A 88 -10.66 10.86 -24.53
C LEU A 88 -9.59 11.05 -25.62
N ILE A 89 -8.42 10.41 -25.46
CA ILE A 89 -7.33 10.46 -26.44
C ILE A 89 -7.79 9.87 -27.77
N TRP A 90 -8.45 8.70 -27.72
CA TRP A 90 -9.02 8.05 -28.90
C TRP A 90 -10.04 8.95 -29.59
N THR A 91 -10.94 9.59 -28.83
CA THR A 91 -11.95 10.52 -29.35
C THR A 91 -11.31 11.74 -30.00
N ALA A 92 -10.29 12.32 -29.37
CA ALA A 92 -9.55 13.46 -29.93
C ALA A 92 -8.88 13.09 -31.26
N ALA A 93 -8.23 11.92 -31.32
CA ALA A 93 -7.59 11.41 -32.53
C ALA A 93 -8.60 11.14 -33.65
N TYR A 94 -9.73 10.49 -33.31
CA TYR A 94 -10.82 10.21 -34.24
C TYR A 94 -11.43 11.49 -34.83
N LEU A 95 -11.73 12.49 -33.98
CA LEU A 95 -12.31 13.75 -34.41
C LEU A 95 -11.37 14.51 -35.35
N LYS A 96 -10.09 14.56 -35.02
CA LYS A 96 -9.07 15.17 -35.88
C LYS A 96 -8.95 14.45 -37.23
N GLY A 97 -9.05 13.12 -37.24
CA GLY A 97 -8.92 12.31 -38.45
C GLY A 97 -10.11 12.45 -39.41
N ILE A 98 -11.34 12.34 -38.91
CA ILE A 98 -12.54 12.32 -39.75
C ILE A 98 -12.99 13.73 -40.15
N TYR A 99 -12.95 14.69 -39.23
CA TYR A 99 -13.52 16.02 -39.47
C TYR A 99 -12.50 17.05 -39.95
N GLY A 100 -11.24 16.64 -40.18
CA GLY A 100 -10.18 17.52 -40.69
C GLY A 100 -10.03 18.80 -39.86
N ASP A 101 -10.16 19.96 -40.52
CA ASP A 101 -9.97 21.26 -39.89
C ASP A 101 -11.04 21.61 -38.85
N LEU A 102 -12.30 21.21 -39.08
CA LEU A 102 -13.39 21.32 -38.10
C LEU A 102 -13.10 20.46 -36.86
N GLY A 103 -12.47 19.30 -37.04
CA GLY A 103 -12.07 18.40 -35.96
C GLY A 103 -10.97 18.96 -35.05
N ARG A 104 -10.17 19.93 -35.53
CA ARG A 104 -9.05 20.50 -34.75
C ARG A 104 -9.54 21.15 -33.45
N GLY A 105 -10.59 21.96 -33.52
CA GLY A 105 -11.14 22.66 -32.34
C GLY A 105 -11.62 21.69 -31.27
N ALA A 106 -12.40 20.69 -31.65
CA ALA A 106 -12.88 19.67 -30.73
C ALA A 106 -11.73 18.81 -30.17
N SER A 107 -10.76 18.41 -31.00
CA SER A 107 -9.60 17.64 -30.54
C SER A 107 -8.74 18.41 -29.53
N ALA A 108 -8.58 19.73 -29.70
CA ALA A 108 -7.87 20.58 -28.76
C ALA A 108 -8.59 20.64 -27.40
N PHE A 109 -9.93 20.76 -27.41
CA PHE A 109 -10.73 20.69 -26.20
C PHE A 109 -10.57 19.35 -25.46
N PHE A 110 -10.65 18.21 -26.17
CA PHE A 110 -10.45 16.89 -25.56
C PHE A 110 -9.02 16.71 -25.01
N THR A 111 -8.01 17.27 -25.68
CA THR A 111 -6.63 17.26 -25.19
C THR A 111 -6.49 18.05 -23.90
N LEU A 112 -7.09 19.24 -23.83
CA LEU A 112 -7.13 20.05 -22.60
C LEU A 112 -7.86 19.32 -21.47
N LEU A 113 -8.94 18.60 -21.80
CA LEU A 113 -9.67 17.79 -20.85
C LEU A 113 -8.82 16.64 -20.31
N VAL A 114 -8.05 15.96 -21.17
CA VAL A 114 -7.06 14.94 -20.74
C VAL A 114 -6.07 15.55 -19.77
N PHE A 115 -5.46 16.71 -20.10
CA PHE A 115 -4.51 17.38 -19.21
C PHE A 115 -5.12 17.77 -17.86
N THR A 116 -6.41 18.11 -17.86
CA THR A 116 -7.14 18.46 -16.65
C THR A 116 -7.41 17.21 -15.80
N VAL A 117 -7.84 16.11 -16.42
CA VAL A 117 -8.32 14.91 -15.72
C VAL A 117 -7.18 13.99 -15.28
N LEU A 118 -6.11 13.90 -16.06
CA LEU A 118 -4.94 13.05 -15.81
C LEU A 118 -4.34 13.19 -14.40
N PRO A 119 -4.06 14.40 -13.86
CA PRO A 119 -3.48 14.53 -12.52
C PRO A 119 -4.40 13.99 -11.43
N TYR A 120 -5.72 14.09 -11.60
CA TYR A 120 -6.69 13.70 -10.59
C TYR A 120 -7.08 12.22 -10.66
N LEU A 121 -7.23 11.65 -11.87
CA LEU A 121 -7.67 10.26 -12.04
C LEU A 121 -6.54 9.26 -12.22
N VAL A 122 -5.33 9.70 -12.57
CA VAL A 122 -4.20 8.80 -12.82
C VAL A 122 -3.06 9.06 -11.83
N VAL A 123 -2.57 10.30 -11.77
CA VAL A 123 -1.41 10.63 -10.94
C VAL A 123 -1.74 10.48 -9.46
N TYR A 124 -2.86 11.06 -9.00
CA TYR A 124 -3.25 10.97 -7.60
C TYR A 124 -3.51 9.52 -7.11
N PRO A 125 -4.30 8.68 -7.80
CA PRO A 125 -4.49 7.29 -7.39
C PRO A 125 -3.21 6.45 -7.48
N GLY A 126 -2.37 6.69 -8.51
CA GLY A 126 -1.06 6.07 -8.61
C GLY A 126 -0.16 6.42 -7.43
N LEU A 127 -0.11 7.70 -7.06
CA LEU A 127 0.64 8.15 -5.89
C LEU A 127 0.08 7.54 -4.60
N ALA A 128 -1.25 7.48 -4.44
CA ALA A 128 -1.87 6.86 -3.29
C ALA A 128 -1.47 5.38 -3.14
N LEU A 129 -1.41 4.61 -4.23
CA LEU A 129 -0.94 3.22 -4.22
C LEU A 129 0.53 3.11 -3.81
N THR A 130 1.39 4.01 -4.29
CA THR A 130 2.82 4.00 -3.91
C THR A 130 3.03 4.34 -2.43
N LEU A 131 2.29 5.32 -1.91
CA LEU A 131 2.37 5.74 -0.50
C LEU A 131 1.74 4.71 0.45
N LEU A 132 0.71 4.01 -0.01
CA LEU A 132 0.07 2.94 0.74
C LEU A 132 0.82 1.62 0.65
N ARG A 133 1.92 1.50 -0.11
CA ARG A 133 2.66 0.22 -0.26
C ARG A 133 3.05 -0.31 1.14
N PRO A 134 2.81 -1.60 1.45
CA PRO A 134 3.25 -2.14 2.72
C PRO A 134 4.77 -1.95 2.78
N ALA A 135 5.26 -1.30 3.84
CA ALA A 135 6.69 -1.31 4.14
C ALA A 135 7.08 -2.78 4.13
N ALA A 136 7.86 -3.20 3.13
CA ALA A 136 8.34 -4.56 3.04
C ALA A 136 8.91 -4.88 4.43
N ALA A 137 8.39 -5.93 5.06
CA ALA A 137 8.80 -6.29 6.41
C ALA A 137 10.32 -6.25 6.41
N ALA A 138 10.89 -5.25 7.10
CA ALA A 138 12.33 -5.13 7.23
C ALA A 138 12.82 -6.51 7.64
N PRO A 139 13.91 -7.04 7.05
CA PRO A 139 14.35 -8.42 7.24
C PRO A 139 14.73 -8.68 8.70
N ALA A 140 13.73 -8.79 9.57
CA ALA A 140 13.82 -9.12 10.99
C ALA A 140 14.24 -10.58 11.19
N ALA A 141 14.34 -11.34 10.09
CA ALA A 141 14.90 -12.68 10.05
C ALA A 141 16.42 -12.70 9.82
N ALA A 142 17.07 -11.58 9.48
CA ALA A 142 18.54 -11.53 9.34
C ALA A 142 19.25 -11.36 10.70
N GLU A 143 18.55 -10.89 11.74
CA GLU A 143 19.13 -10.63 13.07
C GLU A 143 18.84 -11.74 14.09
N THR A 144 18.10 -12.79 13.70
CA THR A 144 17.94 -14.02 14.49
C THR A 144 18.67 -15.22 13.89
N ALA A 145 19.44 -15.04 12.81
CA ALA A 145 20.47 -16.00 12.48
C ALA A 145 21.50 -15.93 13.62
N PRO A 146 21.64 -16.99 14.45
CA PRO A 146 22.68 -17.01 15.47
C PRO A 146 24.01 -16.70 14.78
N PRO A 147 24.88 -15.87 15.38
CA PRO A 147 26.21 -15.61 14.82
C PRO A 147 26.81 -16.96 14.42
N PRO A 148 27.33 -17.11 13.18
CA PRO A 148 27.88 -18.36 12.72
C PRO A 148 28.80 -18.85 13.81
N ALA A 149 28.43 -20.00 14.41
CA ALA A 149 29.14 -20.56 15.55
C ALA A 149 30.62 -20.46 15.21
N ALA A 150 31.36 -19.73 16.04
CA ALA A 150 32.78 -19.49 15.85
C ALA A 150 33.39 -20.82 15.42
N ALA A 151 33.97 -20.85 14.22
CA ALA A 151 34.64 -22.03 13.72
C ALA A 151 35.53 -22.54 14.86
N PRO A 152 35.45 -23.83 15.24
CA PRO A 152 36.22 -24.35 16.35
C PRO A 152 37.67 -23.92 16.14
N GLU A 153 38.19 -23.14 17.09
CA GLU A 153 39.60 -22.83 17.13
C GLU A 153 40.32 -24.18 17.05
N PRO A 154 41.30 -24.35 16.14
CA PRO A 154 42.09 -25.56 16.05
C PRO A 154 43.02 -25.60 17.27
N ASP A 155 42.46 -25.96 18.42
CA ASP A 155 43.21 -26.33 19.61
C ASP A 155 44.00 -27.61 19.29
N ALA A 156 45.29 -27.41 19.05
CA ALA A 156 46.33 -27.99 19.87
C ALA A 156 46.05 -29.41 20.42
N GLN A 157 45.84 -30.38 19.54
CA GLN A 157 46.11 -31.79 19.84
C GLN A 157 47.57 -32.11 19.47
N ALA A 158 48.49 -31.72 20.35
CA ALA A 158 49.78 -32.38 20.51
C ALA A 158 49.81 -32.93 21.94
N GLY A 159 49.52 -34.24 22.05
CA GLY A 159 49.32 -34.91 23.33
C GLY A 159 50.60 -35.08 24.13
N ASP A 160 50.42 -35.10 25.45
CA ASP A 160 51.40 -35.58 26.41
C ASP A 160 50.81 -36.80 27.15
N PRO A 161 51.23 -38.03 26.86
CA PRO A 161 50.66 -39.24 27.43
C PRO A 161 51.37 -39.59 28.74
N LYS A 162 51.13 -38.83 29.82
CA LYS A 162 51.66 -39.20 31.14
C LYS A 162 50.87 -38.64 32.32
N ALA A 163 49.63 -39.10 32.51
CA ALA A 163 48.94 -38.95 33.80
C ALA A 163 47.81 -39.98 33.96
N ALA A 164 48.11 -41.25 33.68
CA ALA A 164 47.31 -42.37 34.19
C ALA A 164 47.86 -42.75 35.58
N ALA A 165 47.45 -42.01 36.61
CA ALA A 165 47.43 -42.44 38.01
C ALA A 165 47.05 -41.25 38.91
N ASP A 166 45.76 -40.98 39.07
CA ASP A 166 45.27 -40.74 40.43
C ASP A 166 43.80 -41.13 40.53
N THR A 167 43.59 -42.21 41.28
CA THR A 167 42.29 -42.77 41.62
C THR A 167 41.96 -42.19 42.99
N GLY A 168 41.04 -41.22 43.03
CA GLY A 168 40.69 -40.51 44.27
C GLY A 168 39.19 -40.32 44.41
N ALA A 169 38.57 -41.20 45.18
CA ALA A 169 37.16 -41.23 45.51
C ALA A 169 36.64 -39.93 46.16
N ARG A 170 35.39 -39.54 45.81
CA ARG A 170 34.43 -38.75 46.61
C ARG A 170 33.06 -38.93 45.95
N HIS A 171 32.23 -39.89 46.38
CA HIS A 171 31.41 -39.91 47.60
C HIS A 171 30.38 -38.77 47.64
N ASP A 172 29.17 -39.12 47.18
CA ASP A 172 27.85 -38.80 47.70
C ASP A 172 27.52 -37.37 48.17
N ALA A 173 26.52 -36.75 47.52
CA ALA A 173 25.20 -36.56 48.13
C ALA A 173 24.19 -35.92 47.16
N PRO A 174 22.90 -36.31 47.19
CA PRO A 174 21.81 -35.61 46.52
C PRO A 174 21.25 -34.50 47.41
N GLU A 175 21.38 -33.24 46.99
CA GLU A 175 20.74 -32.11 47.65
C GLU A 175 19.28 -31.99 47.17
N LYS A 176 18.37 -32.51 48.00
CA LYS A 176 16.95 -32.14 47.97
C LYS A 176 16.82 -30.73 48.53
N ASP A 177 16.31 -29.79 47.74
CA ASP A 177 15.71 -28.57 48.27
C ASP A 177 14.20 -28.58 48.03
N ASP A 178 13.49 -29.07 49.06
CA ASP A 178 12.07 -28.94 49.28
C ASP A 178 11.77 -27.55 49.87
N ARG A 179 11.35 -26.57 49.04
CA ARG A 179 10.65 -25.36 49.53
C ARG A 179 9.52 -24.87 48.61
N ARG A 180 8.36 -25.50 48.76
CA ARG A 180 7.03 -24.84 48.91
C ARG A 180 6.64 -24.97 50.40
N PRO A 181 5.63 -24.27 50.99
CA PRO A 181 4.45 -23.58 50.43
C PRO A 181 4.26 -22.17 51.09
N ALA A 182 3.16 -21.41 51.02
CA ALA A 182 1.79 -21.52 50.52
C ALA A 182 1.33 -20.11 50.10
#